data_AF-A0A969VQE4-F1
#
_entry.id   AF-A0A969VQE4-F1
#
_cell.length_a   1.000
_cell.length_b   1.000
_cell.length_c   1.000
_cell.angle_alpha   90.00
_cell.angle_beta   90.00
_cell.angle_gamma   90.00
#
_symmetry.space_group_name_H-M   'P 1'
#
loop_
_entity.id
_entity.type
_entity.pdbx_description
1 polymer ?
#
loop_
_entity_poly.entity_id
_entity_poly.type
_entity_poly.pdbx_seq_one_letter_code
_entity_poly.pdbx_strand_id
1 'polypeptide(L)' 'MRAIDILWTEHLVTIDHLTDSVRMRGYSQKDPLVEFKQDSMKVFEELLAQIDREVADTIFKVSSEMIPVGMRKNK' A
#
# COMPACT_ATOMS: atom_id res chain seq x y z
N MET A 1 9.61 9.78 0.15
CA MET A 1 9.97 8.41 -0.27
C MET A 1 9.83 7.35 0.82
N ARG A 2 10.09 7.65 2.11
CA ARG A 2 9.95 6.68 3.22
C ARG A 2 8.58 5.97 3.32
N ALA A 3 7.48 6.60 2.95
CA ALA A 3 6.14 6.00 3.05
C ALA A 3 5.98 4.76 2.15
N ILE A 4 6.49 4.81 0.91
CA ILE A 4 6.42 3.69 -0.04
C ILE A 4 7.26 2.51 0.47
N ASP A 5 8.45 2.79 1.02
CA ASP A 5 9.33 1.75 1.58
C ASP A 5 8.68 1.02 2.77
N ILE A 6 7.91 1.75 3.60
CA ILE A 6 7.16 1.17 4.72
C ILE A 6 6.05 0.26 4.19
N LEU A 7 5.23 0.76 3.25
CA LEU A 7 4.14 -0.02 2.66
C LEU A 7 4.66 -1.30 1.98
N TRP A 8 5.79 -1.21 1.29
CA TRP A 8 6.44 -2.37 0.69
C TRP A 8 6.90 -3.37 1.75
N THR A 9 7.51 -2.90 2.84
CA THR A 9 7.98 -3.77 3.93
C THR A 9 6.80 -4.49 4.61
N GLU A 10 5.71 -3.78 4.88
CA GLU A 10 4.47 -4.35 5.42
C GLU A 10 3.84 -5.36 4.46
N HIS A 11 3.87 -5.10 3.15
CA HIS A 11 3.43 -6.04 2.14
C HIS A 11 4.25 -7.34 2.17
N LEU A 12 5.58 -7.26 2.30
CA LEU A 12 6.43 -8.46 2.40
C LEU A 12 6.09 -9.30 3.64
N VAL A 13 5.84 -8.66 4.79
CA VAL A 13 5.36 -9.36 6.01
C VAL A 13 3.99 -10.01 5.77
N THR A 14 3.10 -9.33 5.04
CA THR A 14 1.78 -9.86 4.69
C THR A 14 1.88 -11.08 3.77
N ILE A 15 2.80 -11.07 2.80
CA ILE A 15 3.07 -12.22 1.91
C ILE A 15 3.63 -13.42 2.68
N ASP A 16 4.49 -13.19 3.68
CA ASP A 16 5.01 -14.24 4.54
C ASP A 16 3.86 -14.92 5.31
N HIS A 17 3.00 -14.13 5.97
CA HIS A 17 1.81 -14.64 6.65
C HIS A 17 0.81 -15.34 5.71
N LEU A 18 0.65 -14.84 4.49
CA LEU A 18 -0.19 -15.48 3.47
C LEU A 18 0.35 -16.85 3.09
N THR A 19 1.67 -16.97 2.94
CA THR A 19 2.34 -18.23 2.61
C THR A 19 2.08 -19.28 3.68
N ASP A 20 2.21 -18.90 4.95
CA ASP A 20 1.89 -19.77 6.09
C ASP A 20 0.42 -20.17 6.11
N SER A 21 -0.49 -19.23 5.88
CA SER A 21 -1.93 -19.50 5.82
C SER A 21 -2.28 -20.49 4.70
N VAL A 22 -1.76 -20.28 3.49
CA VAL A 22 -1.97 -21.18 2.34
C VAL A 22 -1.40 -22.57 2.62
N ARG A 23 -0.21 -22.65 3.23
CA ARG A 23 0.40 -23.92 3.62
C ARG A 23 -0.48 -24.70 4.61
N MET A 24 -1.15 -24.01 5.53
CA MET A 24 -2.12 -24.64 6.44
C MET A 24 -3.43 -25.05 5.74
N ARG A 25 -3.84 -24.34 4.70
CA ARG A 25 -5.05 -24.66 3.90
C ARG A 25 -4.84 -25.76 2.85
N GLY A 26 -3.59 -26.10 2.53
CA GLY A 26 -3.24 -27.14 1.55
C GLY A 26 -3.79 -28.54 1.84
N TYR A 27 -4.40 -28.77 3.00
CA TYR A 27 -5.13 -30.00 3.32
C TYR A 27 -6.52 -30.10 2.64
N SER A 28 -7.00 -29.06 1.94
CA SER A 28 -8.40 -28.95 1.46
C SER A 28 -8.64 -29.26 -0.04
N GLN A 29 -7.80 -30.10 -0.68
CA GLN A 29 -7.91 -30.53 -2.10
C GLN A 29 -7.70 -29.44 -3.19
N LYS A 30 -7.51 -28.18 -2.82
CA LYS A 30 -7.12 -27.11 -3.77
C LYS A 30 -5.60 -27.03 -3.88
N ASP A 31 -5.11 -26.67 -5.07
CA ASP A 31 -3.68 -26.48 -5.32
C ASP A 31 -3.18 -25.24 -4.54
N PRO A 32 -2.28 -25.42 -3.55
CA PRO A 32 -1.74 -24.32 -2.76
C PRO A 32 -1.06 -23.23 -3.61
N LEU A 33 -0.46 -23.59 -4.75
CA LEU A 33 0.20 -22.63 -5.62
C LEU A 33 -0.82 -21.70 -6.30
N VAL A 34 -1.98 -22.24 -6.66
CA VAL A 34 -3.06 -21.46 -7.28
C VAL A 34 -3.67 -20.50 -6.25
N GLU A 35 -3.92 -20.96 -5.03
CA GLU A 35 -4.42 -20.10 -3.95
C GLU A 35 -3.43 -18.99 -3.61
N PHE A 36 -2.16 -19.33 -3.40
CA PHE A 36 -1.13 -18.34 -3.10
C PHE A 36 -1.06 -17.27 -4.20
N LYS A 37 -1.04 -17.68 -5.47
CA LYS A 37 -1.01 -16.73 -6.60
C LYS A 37 -2.24 -15.82 -6.61
N GLN A 38 -3.43 -16.38 -6.41
CA GLN A 38 -4.66 -15.58 -6.41
C GLN A 38 -4.70 -14.59 -5.25
N ASP A 39 -4.35 -15.02 -4.05
CA ASP A 39 -4.41 -14.17 -2.87
C ASP A 39 -3.29 -13.12 -2.88
N SER A 40 -2.06 -13.49 -3.22
CA SER A 40 -0.92 -12.56 -3.30
C SER A 40 -1.17 -11.44 -4.31
N MET A 41 -1.79 -11.75 -5.46
CA MET A 41 -2.17 -10.74 -6.44
C MET A 41 -3.18 -9.74 -5.88
N LYS A 42 -4.18 -10.18 -5.11
CA LYS A 42 -5.15 -9.26 -4.47
C LYS A 42 -4.45 -8.31 -3.51
N VAL A 43 -3.57 -8.83 -2.64
CA VAL A 43 -2.86 -7.97 -1.67
C VAL A 43 -1.87 -7.03 -2.36
N PHE A 44 -1.33 -7.43 -3.52
CA PHE A 44 -0.48 -6.57 -4.33
C PHE A 44 -1.27 -5.42 -4.97
N GLU A 45 -2.47 -5.69 -5.50
CA GLU A 45 -3.36 -4.64 -6.01
C GLU A 45 -3.75 -3.64 -4.91
N GLU A 46 -3.99 -4.13 -3.69
CA GLU A 46 -4.27 -3.27 -2.53
C GLU A 46 -3.07 -2.38 -2.17
N LEU A 47 -1.84 -2.92 -2.20
CA LEU A 47 -0.61 -2.15 -1.99
C LEU A 47 -0.49 -1.03 -3.03
N LEU A 48 -0.69 -1.33 -4.31
CA LEU A 48 -0.61 -0.31 -5.38
C LEU A 48 -1.62 0.81 -5.14
N ALA A 49 -2.85 0.47 -4.77
CA ALA A 49 -3.87 1.46 -4.46
C ALA A 49 -3.52 2.31 -3.22
N GLN A 50 -2.80 1.74 -2.23
CA GLN A 50 -2.30 2.49 -1.07
C GLN A 50 -1.18 3.45 -1.46
N ILE A 51 -0.23 3.00 -2.29
CA ILE A 51 0.86 3.84 -2.80
C ILE A 51 0.30 5.03 -3.58
N ASP A 52 -0.67 4.81 -4.46
CA ASP A 52 -1.30 5.88 -5.25
C ASP A 52 -1.95 6.95 -4.36
N ARG A 53 -2.63 6.52 -3.28
CA ARG A 53 -3.22 7.43 -2.30
C ARG A 53 -2.15 8.24 -1.55
N GLU A 54 -1.11 7.59 -1.06
CA GLU A 54 -0.01 8.26 -0.33
C GLU A 54 0.73 9.28 -1.22
N VAL A 55 0.92 8.95 -2.50
CA VAL A 55 1.53 9.87 -3.47
C VAL A 55 0.63 11.08 -3.69
N ALA A 56 -0.68 10.86 -3.93
CA ALA A 56 -1.63 11.95 -4.10
C ALA A 56 -1.67 12.88 -2.87
N ASP A 57 -1.79 12.31 -1.67
CA ASP A 57 -1.84 13.06 -0.42
C ASP A 57 -0.56 13.85 -0.16
N THR A 58 0.60 13.27 -0.48
CA THR A 58 1.89 13.95 -0.36
C THR A 58 1.95 15.16 -1.29
N ILE A 59 1.50 15.02 -2.54
CA ILE A 59 1.48 16.11 -3.52
C ILE A 59 0.55 17.24 -3.05
N PHE A 60 -0.66 16.90 -2.58
CA PHE A 60 -1.62 17.90 -2.09
C PHE A 60 -1.09 18.67 -0.87
N LYS A 61 -0.50 17.98 0.12
CA LYS A 61 0.09 18.62 1.30
C LYS A 61 1.22 19.59 0.92
N VAL A 62 2.16 19.15 0.08
CA VAL A 62 3.28 20.01 -0.36
C VAL A 62 2.75 21.23 -1.13
N SER A 63 1.73 21.06 -1.98
CA SER A 63 1.13 22.18 -2.72
C SER A 63 0.47 23.22 -1.81
N SER A 64 -0.09 22.79 -0.68
CA SER A 64 -0.77 23.67 0.28
C SER A 64 0.20 24.51 1.13
N GLU A 65 1.41 24.01 1.39
CA GLU A 65 2.46 24.73 2.13
C GLU A 65 3.19 25.76 1.25
N MET A 66 3.11 25.63 -0.07
CA MET A 66 3.85 26.48 -1.02
C MET A 66 3.16 27.83 -1.32
N ILE A 67 2.04 28.16 -0.65
CA ILE A 67 1.40 29.48 -0.76
C ILE A 67 1.67 30.30 0.52
N PRO A 68 2.70 31.16 0.57
CA PRO A 68 2.70 32.25 1.53
C PRO A 68 1.68 33.27 1.02
N VAL A 69 0.47 33.30 1.62
CA VAL A 69 -0.48 34.41 1.45
C VAL A 69 0.09 35.63 2.17
N GLY A 70 1.09 36.25 1.54
CA GLY A 70 1.56 37.59 1.86
C GLY A 70 0.70 38.61 1.12
N MET A 71 0.10 39.51 1.89
CA MET A 71 -0.56 40.77 1.52
C MET A 71 -1.98 40.71 0.92
N ARG A 72 -2.97 41.04 1.77
CA ARG A 72 -3.67 42.34 1.72
C ARG A 72 -4.67 42.50 2.87
N LYS A 73 -4.28 43.22 3.92
CA LYS A 73 -5.22 44.05 4.70
C LYS A 73 -4.54 45.37 5.04
N ASN A 74 -4.58 46.28 4.08
CA ASN A 74 -4.51 47.71 4.39
C ASN A 74 -5.95 48.18 4.57
N LYS A 75 -6.32 48.50 5.82
CA LYS A 75 -7.33 49.50 6.12
C LYS A 75 -6.76 50.40 7.21
#